data_AF-A0A6A3V259-F1
#
_entry.id   AF-A0A6A3V259-F1
#
_cell.length_a   1.000
_cell.length_b   1.000
_cell.length_c   1.000
_cell.angle_alpha   90.00
_cell.angle_beta   90.00
_cell.angle_gamma   90.00
#
_symmetry.space_group_name_H-M   'P 1'
#
loop_
_entity.id
_entity.type
_entity.pdbx_description
1 polymer ?
#
loop_
_entity_poly.entity_id
_entity_poly.type
_entity_poly.pdbx_seq_one_letter_code
_entity_poly.pdbx_strand_id
1 'polypeptide(L)'
;MAIADTDALLVVTDAFLKQGRELAKVLREVYRLLLEEAWRVAMRNRYYLTAQCLEAPCNSAWMLLYKFGSDINFINATSLTRYLY
;
A
#
# COMPACT_ATOMS: atom_id res chain seq x y z
N MET A 1 56.67 17.67 15.49
CA MET A 1 55.66 18.43 14.73
C MET A 1 54.95 17.55 13.70
N ALA A 2 55.66 16.90 12.75
CA ALA A 2 55.02 16.09 11.70
C ALA A 2 54.09 14.94 12.17
N ILE A 3 54.42 14.25 13.28
CA ILE A 3 53.59 13.14 13.81
C ILE A 3 52.25 13.66 14.35
N ALA A 4 52.27 14.81 15.05
CA ALA A 4 51.06 15.42 15.62
C ALA A 4 50.10 15.94 14.52
N ASP A 5 50.63 16.46 13.41
CA ASP A 5 49.83 16.85 12.25
C ASP A 5 49.19 15.64 11.55
N THR A 6 49.89 14.50 11.55
CA THR A 6 49.39 13.26 10.96
C THR A 6 48.25 12.67 11.81
N ASP A 7 48.39 12.69 13.13
CA ASP A 7 47.33 12.26 14.06
C ASP A 7 46.09 13.15 13.97
N ALA A 8 46.28 14.48 13.89
CA ALA A 8 45.18 15.42 13.71
C ALA A 8 44.43 15.18 12.39
N LEU A 9 45.16 14.92 11.30
CA LEU A 9 44.56 14.58 10.00
C LEU A 9 43.75 13.28 10.06
N LEU A 10 44.23 12.29 10.81
CA LEU A 10 43.57 10.99 10.96
C LEU A 10 42.25 11.13 11.73
N VAL A 11 42.23 11.92 12.81
CA VAL A 11 41.02 12.25 13.59
C VAL A 11 39.98 12.97 12.73
N VAL A 12 40.41 13.97 11.96
CA VAL A 12 39.52 14.71 11.06
C VAL A 12 38.93 13.79 9.99
N THR A 13 39.76 12.93 9.39
CA THR A 13 39.31 11.97 8.37
C THR A 13 38.29 10.98 8.93
N ASP A 14 38.51 10.42 10.13
CA ASP A 14 37.53 9.53 10.76
C ASP A 14 36.21 10.25 11.07
N ALA A 15 36.28 11.50 11.57
CA ALA A 15 35.11 12.32 11.82
C ALA A 15 34.28 12.54 10.53
N PHE A 16 34.94 12.88 9.41
CA PHE A 16 34.27 13.03 8.11
C PHE A 16 33.65 11.71 7.63
N LEU A 17 34.36 10.59 7.75
CA LEU A 17 33.84 9.29 7.36
C LEU A 17 32.63 8.90 8.22
N LYS A 18 32.68 9.16 9.53
CA LYS A 18 31.56 8.93 10.45
C LYS A 18 30.36 9.79 10.08
N GLN A 19 30.57 11.08 9.82
CA GLN A 19 29.49 11.97 9.36
C GLN A 19 28.87 11.47 8.05
N GLY A 20 29.68 11.06 7.07
CA GLY A 20 29.20 10.49 5.81
C GLY A 20 28.36 9.23 6.01
N ARG A 21 28.76 8.34 6.94
CA ARG A 21 27.98 7.14 7.28
C ARG A 21 26.63 7.48 7.91
N GLU A 22 26.59 8.44 8.83
CA GLU A 22 25.34 8.87 9.47
C GLU A 22 24.42 9.56 8.47
N LEU A 23 24.95 10.43 7.60
CA LEU A 23 24.19 11.04 6.53
C LEU A 23 23.59 9.99 5.59
N ALA A 24 24.37 8.98 5.19
CA ALA A 24 23.88 7.90 4.35
C ALA A 24 22.76 7.07 5.01
N LYS A 25 22.79 6.90 6.34
CA LYS A 25 21.69 6.26 7.07
C LYS A 25 20.42 7.12 7.03
N VAL A 26 20.54 8.42 7.32
CA VAL A 26 19.40 9.35 7.27
C VAL A 26 18.81 9.41 5.87
N LEU A 27 19.64 9.52 4.83
CA LEU A 27 19.17 9.54 3.44
C LEU A 27 18.43 8.27 3.05
N ARG A 28 18.91 7.09 3.47
CA ARG A 28 18.20 5.82 3.24
C ARG A 28 16.84 5.81 3.91
N GLU A 29 16.76 6.31 5.14
CA GLU A 29 15.50 6.34 5.88
C GLU A 29 14.50 7.32 5.26
N VAL A 30 14.96 8.51 4.86
CA VAL A 30 14.14 9.47 4.11
C VAL A 30 13.64 8.85 2.80
N TYR A 31 14.50 8.16 2.05
CA TYR A 31 14.11 7.49 0.82
C TYR A 31 13.05 6.40 1.06
N ARG A 32 13.22 5.60 2.12
CA ARG A 32 12.23 4.58 2.53
C ARG A 32 10.87 5.21 2.81
N LEU A 33 10.84 6.31 3.58
CA LEU A 33 9.61 7.04 3.90
C LEU A 33 8.94 7.64 2.67
N LEU A 34 9.72 8.21 1.75
CA LEU A 34 9.21 8.75 0.48
C LEU A 34 8.58 7.64 -0.38
N LEU A 35 9.22 6.47 -0.45
CA LEU A 35 8.72 5.33 -1.22
C LEU A 35 7.41 4.79 -0.63
N GLU A 36 7.33 4.66 0.70
CA GLU A 36 6.11 4.22 1.38
C GLU A 36 4.94 5.19 1.15
N GLU A 37 5.21 6.50 1.19
CA GLU A 37 4.16 7.48 0.96
C GLU A 37 3.69 7.49 -0.51
N ALA A 38 4.62 7.42 -1.46
CA ALA A 38 4.29 7.28 -2.88
C ALA A 38 3.43 6.02 -3.13
N TRP A 39 3.77 4.90 -2.49
CA TRP A 39 2.98 3.68 -2.56
C TRP A 39 1.58 3.84 -1.97
N ARG A 40 1.45 4.47 -0.80
CA ARG A 40 0.13 4.75 -0.18
C ARG A 40 -0.75 5.60 -1.09
N VAL A 41 -0.19 6.64 -1.70
CA VAL A 41 -0.91 7.49 -2.66
C VAL A 41 -1.35 6.69 -3.88
N ALA A 42 -0.45 5.89 -4.46
CA ALA A 42 -0.78 5.04 -5.61
C ALA A 42 -1.92 4.06 -5.28
N MET A 43 -1.88 3.45 -4.10
CA MET A 43 -2.92 2.50 -3.68
C MET A 43 -4.26 3.18 -3.40
N ARG A 44 -4.28 4.37 -2.77
CA ARG A 44 -5.50 5.17 -2.61
C ARG A 44 -6.10 5.56 -3.96
N ASN A 45 -5.29 6.03 -4.89
CA ASN A 45 -5.75 6.39 -6.24
C ASN A 45 -6.33 5.19 -6.98
N ARG A 46 -5.65 4.04 -6.92
CA ARG A 46 -6.17 2.79 -7.48
C ARG A 46 -7.51 2.41 -6.87
N TYR A 47 -7.64 2.47 -5.54
CA TYR A 47 -8.90 2.20 -4.84
C TYR A 47 -10.01 3.12 -5.33
N TYR A 48 -9.77 4.43 -5.40
CA TYR A 48 -10.75 5.40 -5.88
C TYR A 48 -11.19 5.12 -7.33
N LEU A 49 -10.25 4.83 -8.22
CA LEU A 49 -10.57 4.47 -9.61
C LEU A 49 -11.41 3.20 -9.67
N THR A 50 -11.02 2.15 -8.93
CA THR A 50 -11.80 0.90 -8.90
C THR A 50 -13.18 1.10 -8.28
N ALA A 51 -13.31 1.90 -7.23
CA ALA A 51 -14.57 2.19 -6.58
C ALA A 51 -15.52 2.98 -7.48
N GLN A 52 -14.99 3.91 -8.29
CA GLN A 52 -15.76 4.62 -9.31
C GLN A 52 -16.24 3.70 -10.44
N CYS A 53 -15.51 2.61 -10.72
CA CYS A 53 -15.92 1.60 -11.68
C CYS A 53 -16.92 0.57 -11.10
N LEU A 54 -17.16 0.57 -9.79
CA LEU A 54 -18.20 -0.27 -9.20
C LEU A 54 -19.55 0.41 -9.44
N GLU A 55 -20.51 -0.36 -9.97
CA GLU A 55 -21.89 0.10 -10.05
C GLU A 55 -22.41 0.45 -8.64
N ALA A 56 -23.39 1.36 -8.58
CA ALA A 56 -24.04 1.71 -7.32
C ALA A 56 -24.50 0.42 -6.61
N PRO A 57 -24.32 0.30 -5.28
CA PRO A 57 -24.75 -0.89 -4.56
C PRO A 57 -26.24 -1.14 -4.84
N CYS A 58 -26.52 -2.14 -5.67
CA CYS A 58 -27.87 -2.55 -5.98
C CYS A 58 -28.19 -3.76 -5.12
N ASN A 59 -29.43 -3.86 -4.63
CA ASN A 59 -29.86 -5.09 -3.99
C ASN A 59 -29.81 -6.18 -5.04
N SER A 60 -28.89 -7.13 -4.88
CA SER A 60 -28.84 -8.29 -5.74
C SER A 60 -30.18 -9.03 -5.65
N ALA A 61 -30.56 -9.74 -6.71
CA ALA A 61 -31.76 -10.58 -6.70
C ALA A 61 -31.78 -11.51 -5.47
N TRP A 62 -30.60 -12.02 -5.06
CA TRP A 62 -30.43 -12.80 -3.84
C TRP A 62 -30.75 -12.05 -2.55
N MET A 63 -30.31 -10.80 -2.41
CA MET A 63 -30.64 -9.97 -1.24
C MET A 63 -32.14 -9.68 -1.13
N LEU A 64 -32.81 -9.42 -2.25
CA LEU A 64 -34.26 -9.21 -2.28
C LEU A 64 -35.02 -10.49 -1.96
N LEU A 65 -34.60 -11.63 -2.50
CA LEU A 65 -35.20 -12.94 -2.21
C LEU A 65 -34.98 -13.37 -0.77
N TYR A 66 -33.81 -13.11 -0.19
CA TYR A 66 -33.58 -13.40 1.21
C TYR A 66 -34.46 -12.54 2.13
N LYS A 67 -34.65 -11.26 1.79
CA LYS A 67 -35.38 -10.32 2.64
C LYS A 67 -36.90 -10.39 2.49
N PHE A 68 -37.40 -10.67 1.29
CA PHE A 68 -38.83 -10.60 0.96
C PHE A 68 -39.36 -11.87 0.28
N GLY A 69 -38.51 -12.83 -0.05
CA GLY A 69 -38.90 -14.08 -0.70
C GLY A 69 -39.41 -15.13 0.28
N SER A 70 -40.13 -16.10 -0.27
CA SER A 70 -40.48 -17.35 0.41
C SER A 70 -39.52 -18.46 -0.01
N ASP A 71 -39.51 -19.58 0.72
CA ASP A 71 -38.67 -20.74 0.41
C ASP A 71 -38.88 -21.27 -1.02
N ILE A 72 -40.10 -21.17 -1.55
CA ILE A 72 -40.45 -21.54 -2.93
C ILE A 72 -39.74 -20.63 -3.95
N ASN A 73 -39.66 -19.33 -3.68
CA ASN A 73 -39.01 -18.36 -4.57
C ASN A 73 -37.48 -18.56 -4.59
N PHE A 74 -36.90 -18.97 -3.45
CA PHE A 74 -35.48 -19.25 -3.33
C PHE A 74 -35.06 -20.47 -4.17
N ILE A 75 -35.84 -21.56 -4.13
CA ILE A 75 -35.58 -22.77 -4.92
C ILE A 75 -35.63 -22.46 -6.43
N ASN A 76 -36.59 -21.67 -6.89
CA ASN A 76 -36.72 -21.31 -8.32
C ASN A 76 -35.62 -20.37 -8.83
N ALA A 77 -35.13 -19.43 -8.02
CA ALA A 77 -34.02 -18.55 -8.41
C ALA A 77 -32.69 -19.32 -8.52
N THR A 78 -32.49 -20.30 -7.63
CA THR A 78 -31.31 -21.17 -7.63
C THR A 78 -31.31 -22.13 -8.83
N SER A 79 -32.48 -22.59 -9.29
CA SER A 79 -32.60 -23.51 -10.43
C SER A 79 -32.42 -22.82 -11.78
N LEU A 80 -32.88 -21.57 -11.94
CA LEU A 80 -32.74 -20.79 -13.18
C LEU A 80 -31.31 -20.32 -13.47
N THR A 81 -30.49 -20.12 -12.44
CA THR A 81 -29.09 -19.67 -12.61
C THR A 81 -28.12 -20.82 -12.95
N ARG A 82 -28.54 -22.09 -12.82
CA ARG A 82 -27.70 -23.26 -13.13
C ARG A 82 -27.71 -23.64 -14.63
N TYR A 83 -28.64 -23.10 -15.43
CA TYR A 83 -28.78 -23.44 -16.86
C TYR A 83 -28.06 -22.51 -17.85
N LEU A 84 -27.29 -21.53 -17.36
CA LEU A 84 -26.50 -20.63 -18.20
C LEU A 84 -24.98 -20.88 -18.05
N TYR A 85 -24.56 -22.13 -18.26
CA TYR A 85 -23.18 -22.50 -18.56
C TYR A 85 -23.15 -23.35 -19.82
#